data_AF-A0A5U3IUM7-F1
#
_entry.id   AF-A0A5U3IUM7-F1
#
_cell.length_a   1.000
_cell.length_b   1.000
_cell.length_c   1.000
_cell.angle_alpha   90.00
_cell.angle_beta   90.00
_cell.angle_gamma   90.00
#
_symmetry.space_group_name_H-M   'P 1'
#
loop_
_entity.id
_entity.type
_entity.pdbx_description
1 polymer ?
#
loop_
_entity_poly.entity_id
_entity_poly.type
_entity_poly.pdbx_seq_one_letter_code
_entity_poly.pdbx_strand_id
1 'polypeptide(L)'
;MTGAWEIDENMKFCELPEDAATAFADATKSFAGARYLPVLYIGKQVVSGYNYMFICKQVLSTAHADTHVVKMVIYKPAAGKAEILLIEQLL
;
A
#
# COMPACT_ATOMS: atom_id res chain seq x y z
N MET A 1 -26.87 10.60 -11.18
CA MET A 1 -25.76 10.67 -12.17
C MET A 1 -24.48 10.58 -11.37
N THR A 2 -23.64 9.58 -11.58
CA THR A 2 -22.31 9.58 -10.96
C THR A 2 -21.29 9.48 -12.06
N GLY A 3 -20.59 10.59 -12.32
CA GLY A 3 -19.34 10.64 -13.09
C GLY A 3 -18.12 10.30 -12.21
N ALA A 4 -18.35 9.52 -11.15
CA ALA A 4 -17.28 9.03 -10.30
C ALA A 4 -16.55 7.89 -11.01
N TRP A 5 -15.26 7.73 -10.71
CA TRP A 5 -14.48 6.61 -11.21
C TRP A 5 -14.95 5.31 -10.57
N GLU A 6 -15.02 4.26 -11.38
CA GLU A 6 -15.24 2.88 -10.93
C GLU A 6 -13.87 2.19 -10.78
N ILE A 7 -13.65 1.52 -9.64
CA ILE A 7 -12.41 0.79 -9.39
C ILE A 7 -12.52 -0.58 -10.07
N ASP A 8 -11.57 -0.91 -10.95
CA ASP A 8 -11.48 -2.25 -11.54
C ASP A 8 -11.21 -3.29 -10.46
N GLU A 9 -12.16 -4.20 -10.26
CA GLU A 9 -12.03 -5.28 -9.29
C GLU A 9 -10.87 -6.23 -9.59
N ASN A 10 -10.45 -6.31 -10.86
CA ASN A 10 -9.43 -7.24 -11.38
C ASN A 10 -8.00 -6.72 -11.30
N MET A 11 -7.76 -5.60 -10.61
CA MET A 11 -6.40 -5.11 -10.36
C MET A 11 -5.50 -6.22 -9.80
N LYS A 12 -4.30 -6.35 -10.38
CA LYS A 12 -3.35 -7.41 -10.06
C LYS A 12 -2.23 -6.90 -9.19
N PHE A 13 -1.66 -7.82 -8.41
CA PHE A 13 -0.41 -7.59 -7.69
C PHE A 13 0.70 -7.27 -8.69
N CYS A 14 1.48 -6.22 -8.42
CA CYS A 14 2.65 -5.86 -9.24
C CYS A 14 3.91 -6.58 -8.80
N GLU A 15 4.89 -6.72 -9.70
CA GLU A 15 6.20 -7.22 -9.32
C GLU A 15 6.91 -6.21 -8.42
N LEU A 16 7.41 -6.68 -7.27
CA LEU A 16 8.10 -5.87 -6.28
C LEU A 16 9.57 -6.29 -6.18
N PRO A 17 10.51 -5.33 -6.08
CA PRO A 17 11.87 -5.62 -5.62
C PRO A 17 11.84 -6.28 -4.24
N GLU A 18 12.78 -7.17 -3.96
CA GLU A 18 12.82 -7.98 -2.72
C GLU A 18 12.73 -7.14 -1.44
N ASP A 19 13.50 -6.04 -1.36
CA ASP A 19 13.49 -5.15 -0.20
C ASP A 19 12.13 -4.47 0.00
N ALA A 20 11.49 -4.04 -1.09
CA ALA A 20 10.19 -3.39 -1.07
C ALA A 20 9.08 -4.38 -0.71
N ALA A 21 9.15 -5.62 -1.21
CA ALA A 21 8.22 -6.70 -0.86
C ALA A 21 8.30 -7.04 0.63
N THR A 22 9.52 -7.15 1.17
CA THR A 22 9.74 -7.41 2.60
C THR A 22 9.21 -6.26 3.45
N ALA A 23 9.53 -5.01 3.10
CA ALA A 23 9.03 -3.84 3.82
C ALA A 23 7.50 -3.75 3.77
N PHE A 24 6.90 -4.05 2.61
CA PHE A 24 5.45 -4.07 2.44
C PHE A 24 4.79 -5.12 3.32
N ALA A 25 5.27 -6.36 3.26
CA ALA A 25 4.74 -7.46 4.07
C ALA A 25 4.88 -7.17 5.56
N ASP A 26 6.04 -6.68 6.01
CA ASP A 26 6.29 -6.34 7.42
C ASP A 26 5.31 -5.27 7.93
N ALA A 27 5.15 -4.18 7.18
CA ALA A 27 4.33 -3.04 7.61
C ALA A 27 2.83 -3.33 7.57
N THR A 28 2.37 -4.13 6.59
CA THR A 28 0.95 -4.44 6.42
C THR A 28 0.48 -5.64 7.25
N LYS A 29 1.36 -6.57 7.64
CA LYS A 29 1.01 -7.76 8.43
C LYS A 29 0.34 -7.44 9.76
N SER A 30 0.71 -6.32 10.39
CA SER A 30 0.17 -5.90 11.68
C SER A 30 -0.98 -4.89 11.57
N PHE A 31 -1.35 -4.47 10.36
CA PHE A 31 -2.37 -3.46 10.16
C PHE A 31 -3.77 -4.08 10.19
N ALA A 32 -4.40 -4.09 11.36
CA ALA A 32 -5.78 -4.52 11.51
C ALA A 32 -6.73 -3.47 10.91
N GLY A 33 -7.79 -3.93 10.22
CA GLY A 33 -8.85 -3.07 9.70
C GLY A 33 -8.86 -2.83 8.19
N ALA A 34 -7.79 -3.19 7.47
CA ALA A 34 -7.77 -3.17 6.00
C ALA A 34 -6.76 -4.17 5.43
N ARG A 35 -7.04 -4.64 4.21
CA ARG A 35 -6.08 -5.39 3.38
C ARG A 35 -5.59 -4.53 2.25
N TYR A 36 -4.33 -4.70 1.87
CA TYR A 36 -3.71 -3.94 0.79
C TYR A 36 -3.11 -4.88 -0.25
N LEU A 37 -3.38 -4.58 -1.51
CA LEU A 37 -2.75 -5.23 -2.66
C LEU A 37 -1.93 -4.15 -3.39
N PRO A 38 -0.59 -4.24 -3.42
CA PRO A 38 0.22 -3.28 -4.17
C PRO A 38 0.06 -3.55 -5.67
N VAL A 39 -0.52 -2.58 -6.37
CA VAL A 39 -0.82 -2.65 -7.82
C VAL A 39 0.23 -1.92 -8.66
N LEU A 40 1.01 -1.04 -8.03
CA LEU A 40 2.15 -0.39 -8.67
C LEU A 40 3.19 -0.01 -7.61
N TYR A 41 4.45 -0.36 -7.86
CA TYR A 41 5.59 0.17 -7.12
C TYR A 41 6.11 1.43 -7.84
N ILE A 42 6.14 2.55 -7.13
CA ILE A 42 6.56 3.85 -7.69
C ILE A 42 8.07 4.02 -7.58
N GLY A 43 8.66 3.57 -6.48
CA GLY A 43 10.10 3.70 -6.25
C GLY A 43 10.48 3.81 -4.77
N LYS A 44 11.75 4.13 -4.54
CA LYS A 44 12.33 4.33 -3.22
C LYS A 44 13.04 5.68 -3.08
N GLN A 45 13.09 6.17 -1.86
CA GLN A 45 13.86 7.33 -1.45
C GLN A 45 14.83 6.92 -0.34
N VAL A 46 16.10 7.29 -0.48
CA VAL A 46 17.13 7.05 0.55
C VAL A 46 17.02 8.11 1.65
N VAL A 47 16.97 7.65 2.89
CA VAL A 47 16.95 8.46 4.12
C VAL A 47 17.83 7.79 5.18
N SER A 48 17.51 7.86 6.48
CA SER A 48 18.10 6.99 7.52
C SER A 48 17.59 5.53 7.44
N GLY A 49 17.63 4.97 6.23
CA GLY A 49 16.85 3.81 5.80
C GLY A 49 16.27 4.06 4.41
N TYR A 50 15.07 3.55 4.15
CA TYR A 50 14.37 3.75 2.88
C TYR A 50 12.90 4.07 3.08
N ASN A 51 12.38 5.02 2.31
CA ASN A 51 10.95 5.11 2.05
C ASN A 51 10.65 4.37 0.75
N TYR A 52 9.58 3.58 0.73
CA TYR A 52 9.03 2.91 -0.44
C TYR A 52 7.64 3.45 -0.72
N MET A 53 7.34 3.75 -1.98
CA MET A 53 6.04 4.28 -2.40
C MET A 53 5.31 3.29 -3.31
N PHE A 54 4.03 3.10 -3.03
CA PHE A 54 3.14 2.17 -3.73
C PHE A 54 1.82 2.84 -4.06
N ILE A 55 1.18 2.38 -5.13
CA ILE A 55 -0.27 2.47 -5.29
C ILE A 55 -0.84 1.11 -4.90
N CYS A 56 -1.85 1.12 -4.04
CA CYS A 56 -2.47 -0.09 -3.51
C CYS A 56 -3.98 -0.06 -3.75
N LYS A 57 -4.55 -1.22 -4.10
CA LYS A 57 -5.96 -1.49 -3.85
C LYS A 57 -6.11 -1.78 -2.35
N GLN A 58 -6.92 -1.00 -1.66
CA GLN A 58 -7.28 -1.19 -0.26
C GLN A 58 -8.68 -1.79 -0.20
N VAL A 59 -8.87 -2.78 0.67
CA VAL A 59 -10.19 -3.31 1.02
C VAL A 59 -10.37 -3.20 2.52
N LEU A 60 -11.33 -2.40 2.97
CA LEU A 60 -11.59 -2.22 4.40
C LEU A 60 -12.25 -3.46 5.01
N SER A 61 -11.90 -3.78 6.25
CA SER A 61 -12.49 -4.88 7.00
C SER A 61 -13.79 -4.45 7.70
N THR A 62 -14.68 -3.76 6.97
CA THR A 62 -16.01 -3.34 7.44
C THR A 62 -17.09 -4.31 6.95
N ALA A 63 -18.34 -4.16 7.42
CA ALA A 63 -19.46 -4.97 6.94
C ALA A 63 -19.73 -4.82 5.44
N HIS A 64 -19.36 -3.67 4.85
CA HIS A 64 -19.56 -3.35 3.43
C HIS A 64 -18.34 -3.67 2.57
N ALA A 65 -17.17 -3.93 3.17
CA ALA A 65 -15.92 -4.23 2.48
C ALA A 65 -15.52 -3.18 1.43
N ASP A 66 -15.65 -1.90 1.78
CA ASP A 66 -15.40 -0.78 0.87
C ASP A 66 -13.98 -0.86 0.28
N THR A 67 -13.90 -0.63 -1.03
CA THR A 67 -12.66 -0.69 -1.79
C THR A 67 -12.21 0.71 -2.19
N HIS A 68 -10.91 0.98 -2.01
CA HIS A 68 -10.28 2.24 -2.37
C HIS A 68 -9.00 2.00 -3.16
N VAL A 69 -8.58 3.00 -3.93
CA VAL A 69 -7.21 3.07 -4.44
C VAL A 69 -6.45 4.09 -3.61
N VAL A 70 -5.33 3.69 -3.03
CA VAL A 70 -4.55 4.54 -2.12
C VAL A 70 -3.10 4.65 -2.57
N LYS A 71 -2.51 5.83 -2.38
CA LYS A 71 -1.05 5.98 -2.32
C LYS A 71 -0.60 5.59 -0.91
N MET A 72 0.35 4.66 -0.83
CA MET A 72 0.94 4.21 0.42
C MET A 72 2.43 4.49 0.45
N VAL A 73 2.92 5.05 1.56
CA VAL A 73 4.36 5.21 1.81
C VAL A 73 4.73 4.39 3.04
N ILE A 74 5.74 3.53 2.88
CA ILE A 74 6.27 2.68 3.95
C ILE A 74 7.72 3.10 4.21
N TYR A 75 8.04 3.31 5.47
CA TYR A 75 9.41 3.53 5.92
C TYR A 75 10.00 2.25 6.48
N LYS A 76 11.22 1.92 6.02
CA LYS A 76 12.04 0.84 6.56
C LYS A 76 13.35 1.43 7.10
N PRO A 77 13.56 1.44 8.42
CA PRO A 77 14.84 1.84 9.00
C PRO A 77 15.94 0.82 8.66
N ALA A 78 17.20 1.23 8.75
CA ALA A 78 18.34 0.34 8.53
C ALA A 78 18.37 -0.88 9.49
N ALA A 79 17.86 -0.69 10.70
CA ALA A 79 17.60 -1.76 11.67
C ALA A 79 16.22 -1.54 12.30
N GLY A 80 15.40 -2.59 12.34
CA GLY A 80 14.03 -2.54 12.88
C GLY A 80 12.96 -2.97 11.88
N LYS A 81 11.69 -2.76 12.23
CA LYS A 81 10.53 -3.15 11.41
C LYS A 81 10.11 -2.02 10.48
N ALA A 82 9.49 -2.38 9.36
CA ALA A 82 8.87 -1.41 8.47
C ALA A 82 7.57 -0.87 9.07
N GLU A 83 7.26 0.39 8.79
CA GLU A 83 6.07 1.08 9.29
C GLU A 83 5.40 1.87 8.16
N ILE A 84 4.07 1.91 8.18
CA ILE A 84 3.29 2.73 7.26
C ILE A 84 3.39 4.18 7.73
N LEU A 85 3.94 5.06 6.89
CA LEU A 85 4.02 6.50 7.17
C LEU A 85 2.78 7.26 6.68
N LEU A 86 2.25 6.86 5.53
CA LEU A 86 1.19 7.59 4.86
C LEU A 86 0.27 6.62 4.11
N ILE A 87 -1.02 6.89 4.21
CA ILE A 87 -2.05 6.35 3.32
C ILE A 87 -2.89 7.55 2.86
N GLU A 88 -2.94 7.76 1.56
CA GLU A 88 -3.73 8.83 0.94
C GLU A 88 -4.67 8.21 -0.08
N GLN A 89 -5.98 8.40 0.11
CA GLN A 89 -6.99 7.90 -0.82
C GLN A 89 -6.96 8.70 -2.12
N LEU A 90 -6.91 7.99 -3.23
CA LEU A 90 -6.95 8.52 -4.59
C LEU A 90 -8.34 8.35 -5.19
N LEU A 91 -8.97 7.19 -4.96
CA LEU A 91 -10.32 6.81 -5.36
C LEU A 91 -11.02 6.13 -4.18
#